data_AF-A0A6L8C822-F1
#
_entry.id   AF-A0A6L8C822-F1
#
_cell.length_a   1.000
_cell.length_b   1.000
_cell.length_c   1.000
_cell.angle_alpha   90.00
_cell.angle_beta   90.00
_cell.angle_gamma   90.00
#
_symmetry.space_group_name_H-M   'P 1'
#
loop_
_entity.id
_entity.type
_entity.pdbx_description
1 polymer ?
#
loop_
_entity_poly.entity_id
_entity_poly.type
_entity_poly.pdbx_seq_one_letter_code
_entity_poly.pdbx_strand_id
1 'polypeptide(L)' 'MPLNDRKIISIILEQCHSIEDRCVGYQDEMIRVIAEILEYEYKHRVSRMNIQKKINDKCNAAARFLASQRSEATNS' A
#
# COMPACT_ATOMS: atom_id res chain seq x y z
N MET A 1 -8.49 20.56 -15.39
CA MET A 1 -7.94 19.46 -16.20
C MET A 1 -8.16 18.17 -15.43
N PRO A 2 -8.76 17.12 -16.00
CA PRO A 2 -8.69 15.82 -15.38
C PRO A 2 -7.22 15.38 -15.47
N LEU A 3 -6.56 15.23 -14.32
CA LEU A 3 -5.28 14.53 -14.29
C LEU A 3 -5.52 13.16 -14.93
N ASN A 4 -4.68 12.78 -15.89
CA ASN A 4 -4.80 11.48 -16.54
C ASN A 4 -4.51 10.42 -15.48
N ASP A 5 -5.52 9.66 -15.06
CA ASP A 5 -5.41 8.63 -14.01
C ASP A 5 -4.22 7.68 -14.27
N ARG A 6 -3.93 7.38 -15.55
CA ARG A 6 -2.77 6.57 -15.93
C ARG A 6 -1.44 7.20 -15.51
N LYS A 7 -1.31 8.52 -15.59
CA LYS A 7 -0.12 9.27 -15.20
C LYS A 7 0.03 9.32 -13.67
N ILE A 8 -1.07 9.40 -12.94
CA ILE A 8 -1.03 9.31 -11.47
C ILE A 8 -0.58 7.91 -11.05
N ILE A 9 -1.17 6.86 -11.63
CA ILE A 9 -0.80 5.47 -11.35
C ILE A 9 0.68 5.23 -11.69
N SER A 10 1.18 5.73 -12.82
CA SER A 10 2.58 5.56 -13.18
C SER A 10 3.53 6.22 -12.18
N ILE A 11 3.20 7.44 -11.72
CA ILE A 11 4.00 8.13 -10.70
C ILE A 11 3.99 7.36 -9.39
N ILE A 12 2.84 6.84 -8.95
CA ILE A 12 2.73 6.07 -7.71
C ILE A 12 3.59 4.80 -7.79
N LEU A 13 3.53 4.06 -8.90
CA LEU A 13 4.33 2.85 -9.10
C LEU A 13 5.83 3.16 -9.13
N GLU A 14 6.22 4.22 -9.82
CA GLU A 14 7.62 4.68 -9.85
C GLU A 14 8.13 5.04 -8.46
N GLN A 15 7.31 5.73 -7.65
CA GLN A 15 7.63 6.03 -6.27
C GLN A 15 7.79 4.74 -5.45
N CYS A 16 6.88 3.77 -5.58
CA CYS A 16 7.00 2.49 -4.89
C CYS A 16 8.29 1.74 -5.22
N HIS A 17 8.68 1.69 -6.50
CA HIS A 17 9.94 1.05 -6.91
C HIS A 17 11.20 1.83 -6.48
N SER A 18 11.06 3.13 -6.20
CA SER A 18 12.17 3.95 -5.69
C SER A 18 12.38 3.81 -4.18
N ILE A 19 11.47 3.15 -3.46
CA ILE A 19 11.61 2.92 -2.03
C ILE A 19 12.69 1.88 -1.79
N GLU A 20 13.64 2.20 -0.92
CA GLU A 20 14.67 1.25 -0.48
C GLU A 20 14.04 0.00 0.13
N ASP A 21 14.45 -1.16 -0.36
CA ASP A 21 13.98 -2.46 0.12
C ASP A 21 14.43 -2.71 1.56
N ARG A 22 13.45 -2.87 2.46
CA ARG A 22 13.71 -3.19 3.88
C ARG A 22 13.64 -4.67 4.18
N CYS A 23 13.02 -5.45 3.31
CA CYS A 23 12.92 -6.90 3.36
C CYS A 23 12.53 -7.46 1.99
N VAL A 24 12.67 -8.78 1.81
CA VAL A 24 12.20 -9.46 0.59
C VAL A 24 10.70 -9.25 0.42
N GLY A 25 10.28 -8.78 -0.75
CA GLY A 25 8.88 -8.52 -1.10
C GLY A 25 8.32 -7.19 -0.57
N TYR A 26 9.18 -6.29 -0.06
CA TYR A 26 8.74 -5.02 0.52
C TYR A 26 8.03 -4.11 -0.48
N GLN A 27 8.64 -3.87 -1.65
CA GLN A 27 8.03 -3.06 -2.71
C GLN A 27 6.71 -3.63 -3.21
N ASP A 28 6.63 -4.95 -3.39
CA ASP A 28 5.40 -5.62 -3.84
C ASP A 28 4.25 -5.44 -2.84
N GLU A 29 4.53 -5.60 -1.54
CA GLU A 29 3.53 -5.39 -0.49
C GLU A 29 3.10 -3.92 -0.44
N MET A 30 4.01 -2.97 -0.63
CA MET A 30 3.67 -1.54 -0.70
C MET A 30 2.76 -1.22 -1.89
N ILE A 31 3.06 -1.75 -3.08
CA ILE A 31 2.22 -1.59 -4.28
C ILE A 31 0.82 -2.16 -4.03
N ARG A 32 0.75 -3.35 -3.41
CA ARG A 32 -0.51 -4.01 -3.09
C ARG A 32 -1.36 -3.19 -2.12
N VAL A 33 -0.77 -2.70 -1.03
CA VAL A 33 -1.45 -1.87 -0.03
C VAL A 33 -2.01 -0.60 -0.68
N ILE A 34 -1.23 0.07 -1.52
CA ILE A 34 -1.68 1.29 -2.20
C ILE A 34 -2.80 1.00 -3.19
N ALA A 35 -2.72 -0.09 -3.96
CA ALA A 35 -3.79 -0.50 -4.86
C ALA A 35 -5.11 -0.76 -4.12
N GLU A 36 -5.06 -1.40 -2.96
CA GLU A 36 -6.24 -1.65 -2.11
C GLU A 36 -6.82 -0.35 -1.53
N ILE A 37 -5.97 0.61 -1.14
CA ILE A 37 -6.42 1.95 -0.68
C ILE A 37 -7.16 2.68 -1.81
N LEU A 38 -6.59 2.70 -3.02
CA LEU A 38 -7.22 3.31 -4.18
C LEU A 38 -8.57 2.66 -4.52
N GLU A 39 -8.66 1.33 -4.41
CA GLU A 39 -9.91 0.60 -4.59
C GLU A 39 -10.96 1.01 -3.53
N TYR A 40 -10.54 1.19 -2.26
CA TYR A 40 -11.42 1.68 -1.22
C TYR A 40 -11.89 3.11 -1.46
N GLU A 41 -11.01 4.00 -1.91
CA GLU A 41 -11.36 5.38 -2.25
C GLU A 41 -12.36 5.43 -3.41
N TYR A 42 -12.15 4.60 -4.43
CA TYR A 42 -13.07 4.44 -5.54
C TYR A 42 -14.45 3.94 -5.07
N LYS A 43 -14.48 2.87 -4.25
CA LYS A 43 -15.72 2.31 -3.70
C LYS A 43 -16.43 3.26 -2.72
N HIS A 44 -15.69 4.08 -1.98
CA HIS A 44 -16.25 5.07 -1.05
C HIS A 44 -17.04 6.16 -1.75
N ARG A 45 -16.65 6.55 -2.98
CA ARG A 45 -17.46 7.46 -3.80
C ARG A 45 -18.85 6.90 -4.12
N VAL A 46 -19.02 5.58 -4.04
CA VAL A 46 -20.27 4.86 -4.38
C VAL A 46 -21.01 4.38 -3.12
N SER A 47 -20.31 4.12 -2.02
CA SER A 47 -20.87 3.59 -0.77
C SER A 47 -20.35 4.39 0.43
N ARG A 48 -21.24 4.89 1.30
CA ARG A 48 -20.89 5.55 2.58
C ARG A 48 -20.22 4.56 3.54
N MET A 49 -18.96 4.25 3.27
CA MET A 49 -18.14 3.31 4.02
C MET A 49 -17.18 4.09 4.91
N ASN A 50 -16.89 3.63 6.13
CA ASN A 50 -15.87 4.25 6.97
C ASN A 50 -14.47 3.91 6.44
N ILE A 51 -14.00 4.70 5.48
CA ILE A 51 -12.75 4.46 4.75
C ILE A 51 -11.51 4.60 5.65
N GLN A 52 -11.55 5.51 6.62
CA GLN A 52 -10.45 5.72 7.56
C GLN A 52 -10.12 4.44 8.35
N LYS A 53 -11.14 3.71 8.81
CA LYS A 53 -10.95 2.43 9.48
C LYS A 53 -10.27 1.41 8.57
N LYS A 54 -10.70 1.30 7.31
CA LYS A 54 -10.14 0.34 6.35
C LYS A 54 -8.70 0.65 5.95
N ILE A 55 -8.37 1.93 5.76
CA ILE A 55 -6.99 2.35 5.49
C ILE A 55 -6.10 1.99 6.69
N ASN A 56 -6.54 2.31 7.91
CA ASN A 56 -5.80 1.93 9.13
C ASN A 56 -5.58 0.42 9.23
N ASP A 57 -6.58 -0.40 8.91
CA ASP A 57 -6.45 -1.86 8.92
C ASP A 57 -5.38 -2.34 7.92
N LYS A 58 -5.25 -1.70 6.74
CA LYS A 58 -4.22 -2.03 5.75
C LYS A 58 -2.83 -1.58 6.17
N CYS A 59 -2.69 -0.38 6.72
CA CYS A 59 -1.42 0.07 7.30
C CYS A 59 -0.96 -0.86 8.44
N ASN A 60 -1.89 -1.31 9.29
CA ASN A 60 -1.60 -2.26 10.36
C ASN A 60 -1.17 -3.64 9.82
N ALA A 61 -1.78 -4.12 8.74
CA ALA A 61 -1.39 -5.37 8.10
C ALA A 61 0.03 -5.29 7.52
N ALA A 62 0.36 -4.20 6.81
CA ALA A 62 1.70 -3.95 6.29
C ALA A 62 2.74 -3.87 7.41
N ALA A 63 2.42 -3.19 8.51
CA ALA A 63 3.30 -3.12 9.68
C ALA A 63 3.55 -4.50 10.31
N ARG A 64 2.55 -5.40 10.34
CA ARG A 64 2.70 -6.78 10.82
C ARG A 64 3.61 -7.60 9.91
N PHE A 65 3.45 -7.48 8.58
CA PHE A 65 4.35 -8.11 7.61
C PHE A 65 5.80 -7.67 7.82
N LEU A 66 6.03 -6.35 7.97
CA LEU A 66 7.37 -5.84 8.26
C LEU A 66 7.95 -6.38 9.58
N ALA A 67 7.11 -6.49 10.61
CA ALA A 67 7.52 -7.02 11.90
C ALA A 67 7.86 -8.52 11.83
N SER A 68 7.12 -9.32 11.05
CA SER A 68 7.41 -10.75 10.87
C SER A 68 8.74 -10.97 10.14
N GLN A 69 8.97 -10.26 9.02
CA GLN A 69 10.23 -10.37 8.27
C GLN A 69 11.45 -9.96 9.11
N ARG A 70 11.30 -8.92 9.94
CA ARG A 70 12.38 -8.48 10.83
C ARG A 70 12.66 -9.47 11.96
N SER A 71 11.64 -10.18 12.44
CA SER A 71 11.79 -11.21 13.48
C SER A 71 12.48 -12.46 12.92
N GLU A 72 12.15 -12.86 11.69
CA GLU A 72 12.83 -13.94 10.97
C GLU A 72 14.31 -13.63 10.71
N ALA A 73 14.64 -12.39 10.37
CA ALA A 73 16.02 -11.94 10.18
C ALA A 73 16.85 -11.88 11.48
N THR A 74 16.22 -11.85 12.66
CA THR A 74 16.93 -11.78 13.96
C THR A 74 17.17 -13.16 14.59
N ASN A 75 16.45 -14.19 14.13
CA ASN A 75 16.54 -15.58 14.63
C ASN A 75 17.34 -16.52 13.71
N SER A 76 18.03 -15.99 12.70
CA SER A 76 18.93 -16.72 11.78
C SER A 76 20.37 -16.29 11.97
#